data_AF-A0A6V7J9C8-F1
#
_entry.id   AF-A0A6V7J9C8-F1
#
_cell.length_a   1.000
_cell.length_b   1.000
_cell.length_c   1.000
_cell.angle_alpha   90.00
_cell.angle_beta   90.00
_cell.angle_gamma   90.00
#
_symmetry.space_group_name_H-M   'P 1'
#
loop_
_entity.id
_entity.type
_entity.pdbx_description
1 polymer ?
#
loop_
_entity_poly.entity_id
_entity_poly.type
_entity_poly.pdbx_seq_one_letter_code
_entity_poly.pdbx_strand_id
1 'polypeptide(L)' 'FLSLNHVNATGNAGLKDQLLALKWVRDNIKEFGGDPNKVTIFGQSAGSVSVELHTISEKSR' A
#
# COMPACT_ATOMS: atom_id res chain seq x y z
N PHE A 1 5.25 1.74 12.51
CA PHE A 1 4.23 2.77 12.83
C PHE A 1 4.75 3.92 13.67
N LEU A 2 5.85 3.75 14.42
CA LEU A 2 6.47 4.81 15.23
C LEU A 2 6.58 6.14 14.48
N SER A 3 6.02 7.19 15.08
CA SER A 3 6.09 8.57 14.61
C SER A 3 6.50 9.45 15.78
N LEU A 4 7.59 10.20 15.63
CA LEU A 4 8.13 11.07 16.68
C LEU A 4 8.17 12.54 16.25
N ASN A 5 7.46 12.90 15.17
CA ASN A 5 7.56 14.21 14.53
C ASN A 5 9.03 14.59 14.22
N HIS A 6 9.81 13.60 13.79
CA HIS A 6 11.22 13.73 13.47
C HIS A 6 11.48 13.14 12.07
N VAL A 7 12.43 13.73 11.33
CA VAL A 7 12.72 13.34 9.94
C VAL A 7 13.09 11.86 9.76
N ASN A 8 13.70 11.26 10.79
CA ASN A 8 14.09 9.84 10.78
C ASN A 8 12.98 8.90 11.28
N ALA A 9 11.88 9.43 11.82
CA ALA A 9 10.77 8.67 12.39
C ALA A 9 9.44 9.31 11.98
N THR A 10 9.18 9.34 10.68
CA THR A 10 8.03 10.03 10.07
C THR A 10 6.71 9.26 10.15
N GLY A 11 6.69 8.10 10.81
CA GLY A 11 5.50 7.26 10.87
C GLY A 11 5.22 6.47 9.60
N ASN A 12 4.14 5.68 9.67
CA ASN A 12 3.53 4.96 8.55
C ASN A 12 4.45 4.01 7.78
N ALA A 13 5.58 3.56 8.37
CA ALA A 13 6.49 2.62 7.72
C ALA A 13 5.75 1.40 7.13
N GLY A 14 4.88 0.74 7.91
CA GLY A 14 4.09 -0.40 7.42
C GLY A 14 3.15 -0.07 6.24
N LEU A 15 2.54 1.13 6.20
CA LEU A 15 1.73 1.56 5.06
C LEU A 15 2.60 1.90 3.83
N LYS A 16 3.82 2.39 4.04
CA LYS A 16 4.80 2.63 2.96
C LYS A 16 5.32 1.30 2.39
N ASP A 17 5.47 0.29 3.24
CA ASP A 17 5.83 -1.08 2.82
C ASP A 17 4.72 -1.68 1.96
N GLN A 18 3.46 -1.58 2.40
CA GLN A 18 2.30 -2.00 1.61
C GLN A 18 2.22 -1.24 0.28
N LEU A 19 2.43 0.09 0.28
CA LEU A 19 2.48 0.88 -0.95
C LEU A 19 3.58 0.39 -1.91
N LEU A 20 4.77 0.07 -1.38
CA LEU A 20 5.86 -0.48 -2.20
C LEU A 20 5.46 -1.82 -2.83
N ALA A 21 4.79 -2.70 -2.07
CA ALA A 21 4.26 -3.95 -2.59
C ALA A 21 3.20 -3.73 -3.67
N LEU A 22 2.28 -2.77 -3.51
CA LEU A 22 1.28 -2.44 -4.53
C LEU A 22 1.90 -1.91 -5.82
N LYS A 23 2.93 -1.08 -5.72
CA LYS A 23 3.71 -0.64 -6.89
C LYS A 23 4.38 -1.82 -7.59
N TRP A 24 4.97 -2.72 -6.81
CA TRP A 24 5.57 -3.93 -7.38
C TRP A 24 4.54 -4.78 -8.11
N VAL A 25 3.35 -4.99 -7.53
CA VAL A 25 2.25 -5.71 -8.21
C VAL A 25 1.86 -5.00 -9.51
N ARG A 26 1.58 -3.70 -9.47
CA ARG A 26 1.22 -2.94 -10.67
C ARG A 26 2.28 -3.05 -11.78
N ASP A 27 3.56 -2.97 -11.41
CA ASP A 27 4.65 -2.94 -12.38
C ASP A 27 5.01 -4.34 -12.92
N ASN A 28 4.65 -5.42 -12.22
CA ASN A 28 5.12 -6.77 -12.55
C ASN A 28 4.00 -7.81 -12.80
N ILE A 29 2.76 -7.60 -12.34
CA ILE A 29 1.73 -8.65 -12.35
C ILE A 29 1.35 -9.11 -13.76
N LYS A 30 1.62 -8.29 -14.79
CA LYS A 30 1.45 -8.67 -16.19
C LYS A 30 2.28 -9.88 -16.59
N GLU A 31 3.50 -10.00 -16.07
CA GLU A 31 4.40 -11.15 -16.34
C GLU A 31 3.88 -12.45 -15.71
N PHE A 32 2.96 -12.35 -14.75
CA PHE A 32 2.30 -13.47 -14.10
C PHE A 32 0.87 -13.71 -14.63
N GLY A 33 0.50 -13.05 -15.73
CA GLY A 33 -0.82 -13.19 -16.38
C GLY A 33 -1.95 -12.38 -15.74
N GLY A 34 -1.65 -11.47 -14.80
CA GLY A 34 -2.64 -10.55 -14.25
C GLY A 34 -2.78 -9.26 -15.06
N ASP A 35 -3.88 -8.54 -14.84
CA ASP A 35 -4.10 -7.20 -15.42
C ASP A 35 -3.75 -6.13 -14.37
N PRO A 36 -2.71 -5.30 -14.58
CA PRO A 36 -2.31 -4.27 -13.63
C PRO A 36 -3.39 -3.20 -13.40
N ASN A 37 -4.38 -3.08 -14.29
CA ASN A 37 -5.51 -2.15 -14.13
C ASN A 37 -6.70 -2.77 -13.38
N LYS A 38 -6.61 -4.04 -12.97
CA LYS A 38 -7.68 -4.76 -12.27
C LYS A 38 -7.18 -5.42 -10.98
N VAL A 39 -6.41 -4.65 -10.19
CA VAL A 39 -5.94 -5.08 -8.87
C VAL A 39 -6.99 -4.76 -7.81
N THR A 40 -7.51 -5.79 -7.14
CA THR A 40 -8.37 -5.63 -5.96
C THR A 40 -7.57 -5.90 -4.71
N ILE A 41 -7.51 -4.92 -3.80
CA ILE A 41 -6.93 -5.09 -2.46
C ILE A 41 -8.02 -5.49 -1.47
N PHE A 42 -7.70 -6.43 -0.58
CA PHE A 42 -8.60 -6.96 0.43
C PHE A 42 -7.84 -7.13 1.75
N GLY A 43 -8.54 -6.94 2.87
CA GLY A 43 -7.97 -7.12 4.21
C GLY A 43 -9.04 -7.26 5.28
N GLN A 44 -8.62 -7.73 6.45
CA GLN A 44 -9.47 -7.92 7.65
C GLN A 44 -8.81 -7.24 8.86
N SER A 45 -9.61 -6.76 9.81
CA SER A 45 -9.13 -6.06 11.02
C SER A 45 -8.23 -4.86 10.65
N ALA A 46 -7.02 -4.76 11.18
CA ALA A 46 -6.06 -3.72 10.79
C ALA A 46 -5.77 -3.71 9.27
N GLY A 47 -5.92 -4.85 8.59
CA GLY A 47 -5.81 -4.95 7.14
C GLY A 47 -6.96 -4.26 6.39
N SER A 48 -8.20 -4.32 6.90
CA SER A 48 -9.32 -3.59 6.24
C SER A 48 -9.15 -2.09 6.40
N VAL A 49 -8.65 -1.63 7.55
CA VAL A 49 -8.26 -0.22 7.74
C VAL A 49 -7.13 0.17 6.81
N SER A 50 -6.13 -0.70 6.62
CA SER A 50 -5.04 -0.44 5.66
C SER A 50 -5.56 -0.32 4.22
N VAL A 51 -6.51 -1.17 3.82
CA VAL A 51 -7.19 -1.07 2.53
C VAL A 51 -7.87 0.29 2.38
N GLU A 52 -8.66 0.72 3.37
CA GLU A 52 -9.31 2.03 3.35
C GLU A 52 -8.29 3.18 3.28
N LEU A 53 -7.19 3.11 4.03
CA LEU A 53 -6.13 4.12 3.97
C LEU A 53 -5.47 4.20 2.59
N HIS A 54 -5.38 3.09 1.85
CA HIS A 54 -4.88 3.08 0.48
C HIS A 54 -5.88 3.65 -0.53
N THR A 55 -7.19 3.56 -0.32
CA THR A 55 -8.17 4.15 -1.25
C THR A 55 -8.23 5.68 -1.15
N ILE A 56 -7.88 6.24 0.01
CA ILE A 56 -7.87 7.71 0.23
C ILE A 56 -6.51 8.35 0.00
N SER A 57 -5.41 7.59 0.13
CA SER A 57 -4.05 8.11 -0.05
C SER A 57 -3.75 8.41 -1.52
N GLU A 58 -3.41 9.67 -1.83
CA GLU A 58 -2.99 10.08 -3.19
C GLU A 58 -1.79 9.27 -3.71
N LYS A 59 -0.90 8.81 -2.82
CA LYS A 59 0.27 8.03 -3.21
C LYS A 59 -0.07 6.62 -3.70
N SER A 60 -1.28 6.16 -3.44
CA SER A 60 -1.79 4.83 -3.76
C SER A 60 -2.78 4.82 -4.94
N ARG A 61 -3.11 6.00 -5.50
CA ARG A 61 -3.78 6.13 -6.80
C ARG A 61 -2.79 5.85 -7.93
#